data_AF-A0A8S1QXF1-F1
#
_entry.id   AF-A0A8S1QXF1-F1
#
_cell.length_a   1.000
_cell.length_b   1.000
_cell.length_c   1.000
_cell.angle_alpha   90.00
_cell.angle_beta   90.00
_cell.angle_gamma   90.00
#
_symmetry.space_group_name_H-M   'P 1'
#
loop_
_entity.id
_entity.type
_entity.pdbx_description
1 polymer ?
#
loop_
_entity_poly.entity_id
_entity_poly.type
_entity_poly.pdbx_seq_one_letter_code
_entity_poly.pdbx_strand_id
1 'polypeptide(L)'
;MLKLNYISEEIYICDCLDKIEKILEFDNIGQYSINPKNNSITYYINHEKCIRLRDLLFWIDQDFVRIHLGQILILSLKLLEKVQLLESQNILHYFLDQNRIWLELEPSSQYPSIIYQFLNYSIHFTGYRCQFMKQKTVELKHLEKQKIFTFDKIHLNKQVTPLEKKNIKKQILEPIIDKCNPNIKIQDIINIIKIKLQEYQYKDDQSSKFVQSLDIDDNKNDYIDSERYKLIEKVNIQINKIVEQKKNYQQIFIDFFLQQYIQLISKNLKSCLQINLDFDKKAQELQDFLTKNKSDLKENIKDYVHSLIENYLKKYEKYFKFSISESEFKSLEKEVINSIMQSQTMKYYNNTYWFYSNNIEICKFMIQAVKKILDQEVRDQIELFYMYKILMLIDDLI
;
A
#
# COMPACT_ATOMS: atom_id res chain seq x y z
N MET A 1 -23.50 11.03 -0.56
CA MET A 1 -22.46 10.37 0.24
C MET A 1 -21.21 10.24 -0.61
N LEU A 2 -20.02 10.42 -0.05
CA LEU A 2 -18.78 10.31 -0.83
C LEU A 2 -18.64 8.90 -1.40
N LYS A 3 -18.26 8.78 -2.67
CA LYS A 3 -17.91 7.48 -3.27
C LYS A 3 -16.73 7.69 -4.20
N LEU A 4 -15.63 7.00 -3.92
CA LEU A 4 -14.45 7.07 -4.76
C LEU A 4 -14.62 6.12 -5.95
N ASN A 5 -15.39 6.53 -6.95
CA ASN A 5 -15.78 5.71 -8.09
C ASN A 5 -14.63 5.48 -9.09
N TYR A 6 -13.61 4.71 -8.69
CA TYR A 6 -12.57 4.23 -9.58
C TYR A 6 -12.04 2.86 -9.17
N ILE A 7 -11.44 2.17 -10.14
CA ILE A 7 -10.75 0.90 -9.92
C ILE A 7 -9.24 1.18 -9.94
N SER A 8 -8.53 0.63 -8.96
CA SER A 8 -7.07 0.59 -8.95
C SER A 8 -6.54 -0.76 -9.40
N GLU A 9 -5.37 -0.74 -10.01
CA GLU A 9 -4.60 -1.93 -10.35
C GLU A 9 -3.42 -2.07 -9.39
N GLU A 10 -3.45 -3.12 -8.57
CA GLU A 10 -2.46 -3.37 -7.52
C GLU A 10 -1.71 -4.66 -7.81
N ILE A 11 -0.43 -4.53 -8.16
CA ILE A 11 0.40 -5.66 -8.59
C ILE A 11 1.20 -6.16 -7.39
N TYR A 12 1.30 -7.45 -7.18
CA TYR A 12 2.16 -8.05 -6.17
C TYR A 12 2.97 -9.17 -6.78
N ILE A 13 4.25 -9.26 -6.42
CA ILE A 13 5.14 -10.32 -6.88
C ILE A 13 5.27 -11.35 -5.78
N CYS A 14 5.28 -12.60 -6.18
CA CYS A 14 5.24 -13.76 -5.31
C CYS A 14 6.25 -14.84 -5.72
N ASP A 15 6.60 -15.70 -4.76
CA ASP A 15 7.56 -16.79 -5.00
C ASP A 15 6.93 -18.10 -5.47
N CYS A 16 5.65 -18.31 -5.15
CA CYS A 16 5.00 -19.61 -5.26
C CYS A 16 3.50 -19.39 -5.45
N LEU A 17 3.05 -19.51 -6.70
CA LEU A 17 1.67 -19.27 -7.10
C LEU A 17 0.69 -20.26 -6.47
N ASP A 18 1.06 -21.55 -6.41
CA ASP A 18 0.22 -22.62 -5.84
C ASP A 18 -0.19 -22.37 -4.38
N LYS A 19 0.66 -21.69 -3.61
CA LYS A 19 0.35 -21.33 -2.21
C LYS A 19 -0.54 -20.11 -2.11
N ILE A 20 -0.60 -19.29 -3.15
CA ILE A 20 -1.35 -18.04 -3.13
C ILE A 20 -2.76 -18.23 -3.65
N GLU A 21 -3.02 -19.13 -4.58
CA GLU A 21 -4.38 -19.45 -5.00
C GLU A 21 -5.28 -19.82 -3.80
N LYS A 22 -4.80 -20.67 -2.90
CA LYS A 22 -5.50 -21.00 -1.64
C LYS A 22 -5.76 -19.79 -0.74
N ILE A 23 -4.90 -18.79 -0.79
CA ILE A 23 -5.02 -17.57 0.02
C ILE A 23 -5.96 -16.57 -0.66
N LEU A 24 -5.91 -16.48 -1.98
CA LEU A 24 -6.80 -15.66 -2.79
C LEU A 24 -8.26 -16.11 -2.62
N GLU A 25 -8.49 -17.42 -2.59
CA GLU A 25 -9.80 -18.01 -2.29
C GLU A 25 -10.27 -17.70 -0.86
N PHE A 26 -9.35 -17.71 0.11
CA PHE A 26 -9.68 -17.46 1.52
C PHE A 26 -10.04 -15.98 1.80
N ASP A 27 -9.23 -15.05 1.30
CA ASP A 27 -9.40 -13.62 1.60
C ASP A 27 -10.38 -12.92 0.66
N ASN A 28 -10.43 -13.35 -0.60
CA ASN A 28 -11.37 -12.89 -1.63
C ASN A 28 -11.66 -11.38 -1.62
N ILE A 29 -10.75 -10.58 -2.18
CA ILE A 29 -10.95 -9.13 -2.37
C ILE A 29 -10.82 -8.75 -3.84
N GLY A 30 -11.85 -8.05 -4.35
CA GLY A 30 -11.88 -7.56 -5.72
C GLY A 30 -11.79 -8.68 -6.76
N GLN A 31 -11.35 -8.33 -7.96
CA GLN A 31 -10.97 -9.32 -8.98
C GLN A 31 -9.46 -9.43 -9.01
N TYR A 32 -8.93 -10.60 -9.38
CA TYR A 32 -7.50 -10.79 -9.54
C TYR A 32 -7.17 -11.56 -10.81
N SER A 33 -5.97 -11.33 -11.35
CA SER A 33 -5.38 -12.12 -12.42
C SER A 33 -3.98 -12.56 -12.02
N ILE A 34 -3.61 -13.77 -12.42
CA ILE A 34 -2.30 -14.36 -12.12
C ILE A 34 -1.47 -14.36 -13.41
N ASN A 35 -0.25 -13.84 -13.34
CA ASN A 35 0.74 -13.94 -14.40
C ASN A 35 1.84 -14.93 -13.98
N PRO A 36 1.80 -16.17 -14.51
CA PRO A 36 2.77 -17.19 -14.14
C PRO A 36 4.18 -16.93 -14.62
N LYS A 37 4.37 -16.18 -15.72
CA LYS A 37 5.71 -15.88 -16.24
C LYS A 37 6.52 -15.03 -15.28
N ASN A 38 5.85 -14.08 -14.62
CA ASN A 38 6.50 -13.12 -13.73
C ASN A 38 6.26 -13.42 -12.26
N ASN A 39 5.60 -14.56 -11.95
CA ASN A 39 5.04 -14.88 -10.65
C ASN A 39 4.40 -13.67 -9.99
N SER A 40 3.46 -13.03 -10.68
CA SER A 40 2.78 -11.82 -10.17
C SER A 40 1.28 -11.99 -10.15
N ILE A 41 0.64 -11.29 -9.23
CA ILE A 41 -0.81 -11.22 -9.08
C ILE A 41 -1.21 -9.76 -9.22
N THR A 42 -2.16 -9.49 -10.09
CA THR A 42 -2.74 -8.17 -10.26
C THR A 42 -4.13 -8.18 -9.66
N TYR A 43 -4.38 -7.32 -8.68
CA TYR A 43 -5.70 -7.10 -8.10
C TYR A 43 -6.35 -5.86 -8.72
N TYR A 44 -7.64 -5.95 -8.99
CA TYR A 44 -8.49 -4.87 -9.43
C TYR A 44 -9.42 -4.51 -8.28
N ILE A 45 -9.06 -3.47 -7.53
CA ILE A 45 -9.74 -3.07 -6.31
C ILE A 45 -10.70 -1.93 -6.62
N ASN A 46 -11.97 -2.10 -6.24
CA ASN A 46 -12.99 -1.07 -6.40
C ASN A 46 -12.96 -0.10 -5.21
N HIS A 47 -12.43 1.11 -5.41
CA HIS A 47 -12.41 2.16 -4.37
C HIS A 47 -13.78 2.73 -4.07
N GLU A 48 -14.81 2.39 -4.86
CA GLU A 48 -16.17 2.71 -4.46
C GLU A 48 -16.46 2.05 -3.13
N LYS A 49 -15.92 0.85 -2.84
CA LYS A 49 -16.23 0.07 -1.63
C LYS A 49 -15.02 -0.21 -0.75
N CYS A 50 -13.81 -0.05 -1.26
CA CYS A 50 -12.60 -0.43 -0.55
C CYS A 50 -11.78 0.80 -0.14
N ILE A 51 -11.20 0.74 1.06
CA ILE A 51 -10.15 1.67 1.50
C ILE A 51 -8.97 0.89 2.05
N ARG A 52 -7.76 1.29 1.69
CA ARG A 52 -6.53 0.70 2.24
C ARG A 52 -6.32 1.19 3.67
N LEU A 53 -5.87 0.32 4.57
CA LEU A 53 -5.66 0.67 5.98
C LEU A 53 -4.73 1.87 6.15
N ARG A 54 -3.62 1.94 5.39
CA ARG A 54 -2.74 3.11 5.37
C ARG A 54 -3.52 4.40 5.11
N ASP A 55 -4.35 4.40 4.06
CA ASP A 55 -5.03 5.60 3.60
C ASP A 55 -6.09 6.02 4.62
N LEU A 56 -6.81 5.05 5.20
CA LEU A 56 -7.71 5.31 6.34
C LEU A 56 -6.97 5.93 7.53
N LEU A 57 -5.86 5.34 7.96
CA LEU A 57 -5.07 5.85 9.09
C LEU A 57 -4.53 7.25 8.81
N PHE A 58 -4.06 7.51 7.59
CA PHE A 58 -3.66 8.83 7.16
C PHE A 58 -4.84 9.81 7.19
N TRP A 59 -6.03 9.43 6.74
CA TRP A 59 -7.20 10.31 6.75
C TRP A 59 -7.69 10.61 8.17
N ILE A 60 -7.57 9.65 9.09
CA ILE A 60 -7.83 9.85 10.52
C ILE A 60 -6.81 10.82 11.12
N ASP A 61 -5.53 10.61 10.84
CA ASP A 61 -4.44 11.48 11.29
C ASP A 61 -4.60 12.93 10.83
N GLN A 62 -5.13 13.10 9.62
CA GLN A 62 -5.45 14.41 9.08
C GLN A 62 -6.78 14.98 9.61
N ASP A 63 -7.57 14.30 10.45
CA ASP A 63 -8.91 14.76 10.88
C ASP A 63 -9.91 14.95 9.71
N PHE A 64 -9.61 14.27 8.59
CA PHE A 64 -10.53 14.13 7.47
C PHE A 64 -11.51 12.98 7.68
N VAL A 65 -11.09 11.89 8.33
CA VAL A 65 -11.98 10.81 8.75
C VAL A 65 -12.11 10.82 10.25
N ARG A 66 -13.31 11.11 10.74
CA ARG A 66 -13.59 11.20 12.16
C ARG A 66 -14.33 9.93 12.61
N ILE A 67 -13.63 9.11 13.37
CA ILE A 67 -14.17 7.88 13.96
C ILE A 67 -13.85 7.84 15.45
N HIS A 68 -14.69 7.17 16.21
CA HIS A 68 -14.47 7.04 17.65
C HIS A 68 -13.29 6.12 17.96
N LEU A 69 -12.63 6.37 19.09
CA LEU A 69 -11.53 5.51 19.55
C LEU A 69 -11.95 4.05 19.69
N GLY A 70 -13.20 3.79 20.10
CA GLY A 70 -13.76 2.44 20.16
C GLY A 70 -13.74 1.72 18.79
N GLN A 71 -14.06 2.41 17.69
CA GLN A 71 -13.97 1.82 16.36
C GLN A 71 -12.53 1.50 15.94
N ILE A 72 -11.55 2.31 16.36
CA ILE A 72 -10.13 2.01 16.14
C ILE A 72 -9.73 0.76 16.92
N LEU A 73 -10.18 0.63 18.16
CA LEU A 73 -9.94 -0.58 18.97
C LEU A 73 -10.59 -1.83 18.37
N ILE A 74 -11.81 -1.71 17.82
CA ILE A 74 -12.48 -2.80 17.09
C ILE A 74 -11.71 -3.18 15.82
N LEU A 75 -11.23 -2.20 15.06
CA LEU A 75 -10.39 -2.44 13.89
C LEU A 75 -9.15 -3.25 14.30
N SER A 76 -8.48 -2.83 15.37
CA SER A 76 -7.32 -3.53 15.91
C SER A 76 -7.63 -4.95 16.36
N LEU A 77 -8.75 -5.13 17.06
CA LEU A 77 -9.21 -6.43 17.49
C LEU A 77 -9.45 -7.37 16.30
N LYS A 78 -10.26 -6.94 15.32
CA LYS A 78 -10.60 -7.73 14.12
C LYS A 78 -9.36 -8.08 13.29
N LEU A 79 -8.39 -7.17 13.19
CA LEU A 79 -7.11 -7.41 12.54
C LEU A 79 -6.32 -8.52 13.25
N LEU A 80 -6.17 -8.44 14.57
CA LEU A 80 -5.44 -9.44 15.37
C LEU A 80 -6.12 -10.82 15.32
N GLU A 81 -7.44 -10.86 15.40
CA GLU A 81 -8.22 -12.09 15.27
C GLU A 81 -8.05 -12.72 13.87
N LYS A 82 -8.06 -11.90 12.81
CA LYS A 82 -7.78 -12.38 11.45
C LYS A 82 -6.36 -12.93 11.30
N VAL A 83 -5.37 -12.29 11.93
CA VAL A 83 -4.00 -12.82 11.99
C VAL A 83 -3.97 -14.21 12.64
N GLN A 84 -4.60 -14.39 13.80
CA GLN A 84 -4.67 -15.70 14.47
C GLN A 84 -5.37 -16.75 13.61
N LEU A 85 -6.45 -16.38 12.91
CA LEU A 85 -7.15 -17.28 12.00
C LEU A 85 -6.22 -17.78 10.89
N LEU A 86 -5.44 -16.90 10.27
CA LEU A 86 -4.45 -17.28 9.26
C LEU A 86 -3.36 -18.20 9.82
N GLU A 87 -2.87 -17.94 11.05
CA GLU A 87 -1.90 -18.80 11.71
C GLU A 87 -2.48 -20.21 11.95
N SER A 88 -3.73 -20.30 12.40
CA SER A 88 -4.42 -21.57 12.63
C SER A 88 -4.59 -22.41 11.34
N GLN A 89 -4.64 -21.75 10.18
CA GLN A 89 -4.72 -22.39 8.87
C GLN A 89 -3.34 -22.65 8.23
N ASN A 90 -2.25 -22.44 8.97
CA ASN A 90 -0.87 -22.54 8.48
C ASN A 90 -0.54 -21.59 7.31
N ILE A 91 -1.29 -20.49 7.16
CA ILE A 91 -1.03 -19.47 6.15
C ILE A 91 0.06 -18.53 6.67
N LEU A 92 1.31 -18.78 6.23
CA LEU A 92 2.43 -17.89 6.55
C LEU A 92 2.26 -16.53 5.86
N HIS A 93 2.03 -15.51 6.66
CA HIS A 93 2.04 -14.09 6.30
C HIS A 93 3.29 -13.46 6.93
N TYR A 94 4.27 -13.10 6.10
CA TYR A 94 5.52 -12.51 6.63
C TYR A 94 5.46 -10.99 6.76
N PHE A 95 4.48 -10.32 6.15
CA PHE A 95 4.41 -8.86 6.09
C PHE A 95 2.96 -8.43 5.92
N LEU A 96 2.25 -8.22 7.03
CA LEU A 96 0.99 -7.50 7.04
C LEU A 96 1.31 -6.05 7.38
N ASP A 97 1.82 -5.30 6.40
CA ASP A 97 1.93 -3.86 6.55
C ASP A 97 0.57 -3.21 6.23
N GLN A 98 0.36 -1.99 6.72
CA GLN A 98 -0.85 -1.22 6.44
C GLN A 98 -1.10 -0.95 4.93
N ASN A 99 -0.12 -1.20 4.06
CA ASN A 99 -0.27 -1.03 2.61
C ASN A 99 -0.98 -2.22 1.95
N ARG A 100 -0.96 -3.37 2.61
CA ARG A 100 -1.48 -4.65 2.12
C ARG A 100 -2.78 -5.06 2.78
N ILE A 101 -3.29 -4.20 3.66
CA ILE A 101 -4.54 -4.42 4.38
C ILE A 101 -5.59 -3.51 3.76
N TRP A 102 -6.71 -4.09 3.40
CA TRP A 102 -7.86 -3.43 2.83
C TRP A 102 -9.08 -3.64 3.71
N LEU A 103 -9.92 -2.61 3.76
CA LEU A 103 -11.22 -2.64 4.39
C LEU A 103 -12.24 -2.52 3.27
N GLU A 104 -13.04 -3.57 3.05
CA GLU A 104 -14.20 -3.51 2.17
C GLU A 104 -15.40 -3.07 3.01
N LEU A 105 -15.91 -1.87 2.70
CA LEU A 105 -17.00 -1.24 3.40
C LEU A 105 -18.32 -1.89 3.00
N GLU A 106 -19.14 -2.23 3.99
CA GLU A 106 -20.47 -2.77 3.72
C GLU A 106 -21.35 -1.74 2.99
N PRO A 107 -22.32 -2.15 2.16
CA PRO A 107 -23.23 -1.22 1.46
C PRO A 107 -24.01 -0.30 2.41
N SER A 108 -24.25 -0.76 3.63
CA SER A 108 -24.91 -0.05 4.74
C SER A 108 -23.96 0.91 5.47
N SER A 109 -22.64 0.79 5.28
CA SER A 109 -21.64 1.62 5.94
C SER A 109 -21.68 3.05 5.44
N GLN A 110 -21.39 3.99 6.34
CA GLN A 110 -21.08 5.36 5.93
C GLN A 110 -19.70 5.40 5.24
N TYR A 111 -19.57 6.22 4.19
CA TYR A 111 -18.30 6.40 3.50
C TYR A 111 -17.40 7.42 4.17
N PRO A 112 -16.06 7.23 4.15
CA PRO A 112 -15.14 8.08 4.86
C PRO A 112 -15.27 9.57 4.56
N SER A 113 -15.49 10.40 5.59
CA SER A 113 -15.75 11.84 5.43
C SER A 113 -15.41 12.67 6.66
N ILE A 114 -15.49 14.01 6.49
CA ILE A 114 -15.13 15.02 7.49
C ILE A 114 -16.02 15.09 8.73
N ILE A 115 -17.10 14.30 8.78
CA ILE A 115 -18.02 14.19 9.92
C ILE A 115 -17.81 12.87 10.65
N TYR A 116 -18.28 12.78 11.88
CA TYR A 116 -18.29 11.52 12.61
C TYR A 116 -19.12 10.48 11.89
N GLN A 117 -18.58 9.27 11.84
CA GLN A 117 -19.19 8.18 11.12
C GLN A 117 -18.87 6.83 11.76
N PHE A 118 -19.77 5.88 11.53
CA PHE A 118 -19.56 4.49 11.87
C PHE A 118 -19.19 3.72 10.60
N LEU A 119 -17.98 3.13 10.59
CA LEU A 119 -17.53 2.27 9.49
C LEU A 119 -17.85 0.80 9.78
N ASN A 120 -18.63 0.16 8.92
CA ASN A 120 -18.81 -1.30 8.86
C ASN A 120 -17.94 -1.86 7.74
N TYR A 121 -17.14 -2.89 8.04
CA TYR A 121 -16.20 -3.43 7.08
C TYR A 121 -15.83 -4.89 7.35
N SER A 122 -15.45 -5.56 6.27
CA SER A 122 -14.62 -6.76 6.28
C SER A 122 -13.16 -6.38 6.03
N ILE A 123 -12.23 -7.12 6.65
CA ILE A 123 -10.80 -6.93 6.48
C ILE A 123 -10.31 -7.94 5.47
N HIS A 124 -9.46 -7.53 4.53
CA HIS A 124 -8.84 -8.39 3.53
C HIS A 124 -7.36 -8.05 3.42
N PHE A 125 -6.52 -9.05 3.18
CA PHE A 125 -5.09 -8.85 2.97
C PHE A 125 -4.72 -9.19 1.53
N THR A 126 -3.72 -8.48 1.02
CA THR A 126 -3.18 -8.67 -0.34
C THR A 126 -1.67 -8.91 -0.28
N GLY A 127 -1.13 -9.62 -1.27
CA GLY A 127 0.34 -9.77 -1.41
C GLY A 127 1.00 -10.71 -0.40
N TYR A 128 0.32 -11.78 0.00
CA TYR A 128 0.89 -12.83 0.84
C TYR A 128 2.20 -13.40 0.25
N ARG A 129 3.25 -13.47 1.08
CA ARG A 129 4.60 -13.98 0.75
C ARG A 129 5.31 -13.26 -0.42
N CYS A 130 5.45 -11.95 -0.34
CA CYS A 130 6.40 -11.21 -1.16
C CYS A 130 7.83 -11.32 -0.59
N GLN A 131 8.77 -11.88 -1.36
CA GLN A 131 10.13 -12.21 -0.89
C GLN A 131 11.10 -11.05 -0.86
N PHE A 132 10.74 -9.91 -1.45
CA PHE A 132 11.61 -8.72 -1.41
C PHE A 132 11.84 -8.19 0.01
N MET A 133 11.00 -8.63 0.95
CA MET A 133 11.10 -8.30 2.37
C MET A 133 11.81 -9.38 3.21
N LYS A 134 12.36 -10.47 2.62
CA LYS A 134 13.27 -11.34 3.38
C LYS A 134 14.58 -10.58 3.62
N GLN A 135 14.60 -9.67 4.58
CA GLN A 135 15.84 -9.26 5.21
C GLN A 135 16.46 -10.55 5.77
N LYS A 136 17.61 -10.94 5.22
CA LYS A 136 18.48 -11.95 5.82
C LYS A 136 19.05 -11.35 7.11
N THR A 137 18.24 -11.36 8.16
CA THR A 137 18.73 -11.25 9.53
C THR A 137 17.79 -12.03 10.43
N VAL A 138 18.35 -13.15 10.88
CA VAL A 138 18.03 -13.83 12.13
C VAL A 138 17.70 -12.75 13.19
N GLU A 139 16.61 -12.94 13.93
CA GLU A 139 16.05 -12.06 15.00
C GLU A 139 14.90 -11.07 14.68
N LEU A 140 14.64 -10.67 13.43
CA LEU A 140 13.53 -9.74 13.13
C LEU A 140 12.12 -10.37 13.08
N LYS A 141 12.01 -11.70 13.21
CA LYS A 141 10.78 -12.47 12.93
C LYS A 141 9.60 -12.25 13.89
N HIS A 142 9.82 -11.61 15.04
CA HIS A 142 8.74 -11.23 15.97
C HIS A 142 8.48 -9.72 16.05
N LEU A 143 9.46 -8.89 15.67
CA LEU A 143 9.46 -7.43 15.91
C LEU A 143 8.57 -6.62 14.96
N GLU A 144 8.37 -7.06 13.71
CA GLU A 144 7.57 -6.31 12.74
C GLU A 144 6.10 -6.73 12.70
N LYS A 145 5.79 -7.98 13.07
CA LYS A 145 4.40 -8.49 13.17
C LYS A 145 3.54 -7.72 14.17
N GLN A 146 4.17 -7.03 15.13
CA GLN A 146 3.49 -6.26 16.18
C GLN A 146 3.46 -4.76 15.91
N LYS A 147 4.25 -4.25 14.94
CA LYS A 147 4.26 -2.83 14.54
C LYS A 147 3.09 -2.41 13.66
N ILE A 148 2.19 -3.34 13.32
CA ILE A 148 0.93 -3.06 12.61
C ILE A 148 0.14 -1.96 13.34
N PHE A 149 0.31 -1.87 14.66
CA PHE A 149 -0.35 -0.90 15.51
C PHE A 149 0.64 0.16 16.00
N THR A 150 0.66 1.31 15.35
CA THR A 150 1.17 2.52 15.99
C THR A 150 0.00 3.27 16.63
N PHE A 151 -0.51 2.73 17.76
CA PHE A 151 -1.41 3.49 18.64
C PHE A 151 -0.77 4.82 19.08
N ASP A 152 0.58 4.88 19.08
CA ASP A 152 1.39 6.08 19.35
C ASP A 152 1.08 7.26 18.41
N LYS A 153 0.56 6.98 17.22
CA LYS A 153 0.19 7.99 16.21
C LYS A 153 -1.28 8.36 16.23
N ILE A 154 -2.10 7.77 17.10
CA ILE A 154 -3.48 8.22 17.28
C ILE A 154 -3.41 9.61 17.94
N HIS A 155 -3.44 10.64 17.11
CA HIS A 155 -3.51 12.02 17.56
C HIS A 155 -4.90 12.26 18.15
N LEU A 156 -4.99 12.14 19.48
CA LEU A 156 -6.13 12.66 20.21
C LEU A 156 -6.25 14.16 19.89
N ASN A 157 -7.40 14.56 19.34
CA ASN A 157 -7.67 15.86 18.74
C ASN A 157 -7.11 17.02 19.58
N LYS A 158 -6.55 18.06 18.95
CA LYS A 158 -5.95 19.26 19.60
C LYS A 158 -6.83 19.93 20.66
N GLN A 159 -8.14 19.69 20.65
CA GLN A 159 -9.13 20.36 21.49
C GLN A 159 -9.52 19.61 22.77
N VAL A 160 -9.07 18.36 22.95
CA VAL A 160 -9.16 17.64 24.23
C VAL A 160 -8.21 18.29 25.23
N THR A 161 -8.61 18.47 26.49
CA THR A 161 -7.70 19.06 27.48
C THR A 161 -6.44 18.20 27.61
N PRO A 162 -5.25 18.78 27.84
CA PRO A 162 -4.02 18.01 28.04
C PRO A 162 -4.14 16.92 29.11
N LEU A 163 -4.97 17.15 30.13
CA LEU A 163 -5.25 16.21 31.21
C LEU A 163 -6.10 15.02 30.75
N GLU A 164 -7.20 15.26 30.03
CA GLU A 164 -8.04 14.20 29.46
C GLU A 164 -7.22 13.34 28.47
N LYS A 165 -6.43 13.97 27.59
CA LYS A 165 -5.52 13.24 26.68
C LYS A 165 -4.56 12.34 27.42
N LYS A 166 -3.96 12.85 28.49
CA LYS A 166 -3.03 12.09 29.34
C LYS A 166 -3.73 10.90 30.00
N ASN A 167 -4.97 11.10 30.46
CA ASN A 167 -5.77 10.03 31.07
C ASN A 167 -6.13 8.95 30.06
N ILE A 168 -6.62 9.31 28.86
CA ILE A 168 -6.94 8.35 27.80
C ILE A 168 -5.71 7.57 27.38
N LYS A 169 -4.59 8.27 27.16
CA LYS A 169 -3.32 7.64 26.82
C LYS A 169 -2.92 6.63 27.90
N LYS A 170 -2.97 7.02 29.18
CA LYS A 170 -2.54 6.18 30.30
C LYS A 170 -3.49 5.02 30.62
N GLN A 171 -4.80 5.22 30.50
CA GLN A 171 -5.80 4.24 30.93
C GLN A 171 -6.19 3.25 29.82
N ILE A 172 -6.08 3.66 28.56
CA ILE A 172 -6.55 2.89 27.41
C ILE A 172 -5.38 2.48 26.50
N LEU A 173 -4.60 3.44 26.01
CA LEU A 173 -3.59 3.16 24.97
C LEU A 173 -2.33 2.50 25.54
N GLU A 174 -1.75 3.04 26.62
CA GLU A 174 -0.51 2.52 27.25
C GLU A 174 -0.63 1.03 27.62
N PRO A 175 -1.72 0.55 28.28
CA PRO A 175 -1.88 -0.88 28.57
C PRO A 175 -1.87 -1.78 27.34
N ILE A 176 -2.32 -1.28 26.18
CA ILE A 176 -2.30 -2.02 24.91
C ILE A 176 -0.90 -1.96 24.29
N ILE A 177 -0.29 -0.77 24.27
CA ILE A 177 1.06 -0.53 23.70
C ILE A 177 2.12 -1.33 24.45
N ASP A 178 2.12 -1.32 25.78
CA ASP A 178 3.07 -2.06 26.62
C ASP A 178 3.05 -3.57 26.34
N LYS A 179 1.92 -4.05 25.83
CA LYS A 179 1.65 -5.45 25.53
C LYS A 179 1.96 -5.81 24.07
N CYS A 180 2.20 -4.82 23.22
CA CYS A 180 2.75 -4.98 21.87
C CYS A 180 4.28 -5.22 21.88
N ASN A 181 4.74 -6.04 22.85
CA ASN A 181 6.13 -6.43 23.02
C ASN A 181 6.40 -7.81 22.37
N PRO A 182 7.58 -8.04 21.77
CA PRO A 182 7.84 -9.21 20.91
C PRO A 182 7.69 -10.57 21.59
N ASN A 183 7.70 -10.60 22.92
CA ASN A 183 7.61 -11.82 23.73
C ASN A 183 6.17 -12.14 24.20
N ILE A 184 5.18 -11.32 23.85
CA ILE A 184 3.79 -11.44 24.31
C ILE A 184 2.92 -12.08 23.23
N LYS A 185 2.01 -12.96 23.62
CA LYS A 185 1.12 -13.66 22.70
C LYS A 185 0.04 -12.70 22.18
N ILE A 186 -0.30 -12.80 20.90
CA ILE A 186 -1.39 -12.02 20.27
C ILE A 186 -2.69 -12.11 21.08
N GLN A 187 -2.97 -13.27 21.68
CA GLN A 187 -4.14 -13.50 22.52
C GLN A 187 -4.21 -12.55 23.73
N ASP A 188 -3.07 -12.20 24.32
CA ASP A 188 -3.02 -11.32 25.49
C ASP A 188 -3.40 -9.89 25.10
N ILE A 189 -2.96 -9.44 23.91
CA ILE A 189 -3.31 -8.13 23.34
C ILE A 189 -4.82 -8.09 23.03
N ILE A 190 -5.35 -9.14 22.40
CA ILE A 190 -6.79 -9.29 22.13
C ILE A 190 -7.60 -9.19 23.41
N ASN A 191 -7.19 -9.89 24.46
CA ASN A 191 -7.90 -9.89 25.75
C ASN A 191 -7.92 -8.50 26.37
N ILE A 192 -6.83 -7.75 26.31
CA ILE A 192 -6.76 -6.39 26.86
C ILE A 192 -7.66 -5.44 26.07
N ILE A 193 -7.65 -5.51 24.74
CA ILE A 193 -8.55 -4.71 23.92
C ILE A 193 -10.00 -5.05 24.26
N LYS A 194 -10.36 -6.33 24.40
CA LYS A 194 -11.71 -6.77 24.82
C LYS A 194 -12.08 -6.24 26.20
N ILE A 195 -11.17 -6.32 27.17
CA ILE A 195 -11.38 -5.76 28.51
C ILE A 195 -11.64 -4.27 28.43
N LYS A 196 -10.84 -3.50 27.66
CA LYS A 196 -11.05 -2.06 27.49
C LYS A 196 -12.39 -1.76 26.82
N LEU A 197 -12.72 -2.46 25.74
CA LEU A 197 -14.03 -2.31 25.10
C LEU A 197 -15.19 -2.62 26.07
N GLN A 198 -15.04 -3.60 26.95
CA GLN A 198 -16.05 -3.95 27.97
C GLN A 198 -16.12 -2.96 29.13
N GLU A 199 -14.97 -2.54 29.69
CA GLU A 199 -14.86 -1.51 30.74
C GLU A 199 -15.56 -0.22 30.30
N TYR A 200 -15.33 0.16 29.05
CA TYR A 200 -15.98 1.26 28.38
C TYR A 200 -17.14 0.75 27.51
N GLN A 201 -17.95 -0.21 27.96
CA GLN A 201 -19.24 -0.70 27.41
C GLN A 201 -19.51 -0.49 25.90
N TYR A 202 -18.50 -0.66 25.06
CA TYR A 202 -18.57 -0.39 23.64
C TYR A 202 -19.21 -1.61 22.98
N LYS A 203 -20.42 -1.42 22.46
CA LYS A 203 -21.15 -2.46 21.71
C LYS A 203 -21.03 -2.15 20.22
N ASP A 204 -20.94 -3.19 19.40
CA ASP A 204 -20.94 -3.10 17.92
C ASP A 204 -22.26 -2.49 17.37
N ASP A 205 -23.27 -2.35 18.23
CA ASP A 205 -24.63 -1.97 17.90
C ASP A 205 -24.79 -0.43 17.88
N GLN A 206 -25.02 0.10 16.68
CA GLN A 206 -25.03 1.50 16.23
C GLN A 206 -25.94 2.53 16.97
N SER A 207 -26.52 2.23 18.13
CA SER A 207 -27.61 3.04 18.71
C SER A 207 -27.52 3.38 20.20
N SER A 208 -26.41 3.09 20.87
CA SER A 208 -26.32 3.37 22.30
C SER A 208 -25.78 4.77 22.61
N LYS A 209 -26.37 5.43 23.62
CA LYS A 209 -25.89 6.67 24.28
C LYS A 209 -24.42 6.61 24.75
N PHE A 210 -23.78 5.44 24.65
CA PHE A 210 -22.45 5.16 25.16
C PHE A 210 -21.31 5.58 24.21
N VAL A 211 -21.58 5.71 22.90
CA VAL A 211 -20.63 6.26 21.90
C VAL A 211 -19.98 7.55 22.43
N GLN A 212 -20.75 8.36 23.17
CA GLN A 212 -20.40 9.65 23.80
C GLN A 212 -19.26 9.64 24.85
N SER A 213 -18.93 8.50 25.48
CA SER A 213 -17.91 8.48 26.56
C SER A 213 -16.46 8.31 26.06
N LEU A 214 -16.29 7.69 24.88
CA LEU A 214 -15.04 7.67 24.11
C LEU A 214 -15.06 8.72 22.98
N ASP A 215 -16.17 9.45 22.87
CA ASP A 215 -16.35 10.66 22.06
C ASP A 215 -15.83 11.85 22.83
N ILE A 216 -14.51 12.01 22.76
CA ILE A 216 -13.84 13.07 23.48
C ILE A 216 -14.20 14.45 22.88
N ASP A 217 -14.81 14.47 21.69
CA ASP A 217 -15.23 15.68 20.98
C ASP A 217 -16.70 16.09 21.25
N ASP A 218 -17.67 15.18 21.29
CA ASP A 218 -19.10 15.54 21.19
C ASP A 218 -19.65 16.35 22.37
N ASN A 219 -19.14 16.15 23.60
CA ASN A 219 -19.63 16.91 24.75
C ASN A 219 -19.30 18.42 24.67
N LYS A 220 -18.53 18.88 23.67
CA LYS A 220 -18.10 20.29 23.53
C LYS A 220 -18.29 20.87 22.11
N ASN A 221 -18.71 20.12 21.08
CA ASN A 221 -18.49 20.51 19.68
C ASN A 221 -19.67 20.47 18.69
N ASP A 222 -20.93 20.51 19.14
CA ASP A 222 -22.12 20.63 18.27
C ASP A 222 -21.97 21.69 17.15
N TYR A 223 -21.25 22.79 17.43
CA TYR A 223 -20.99 23.85 16.47
C TYR A 223 -20.03 23.45 15.33
N ILE A 224 -18.93 22.75 15.64
CA ILE A 224 -17.93 22.33 14.62
C ILE A 224 -18.56 21.30 13.68
N ASP A 225 -19.34 20.38 14.24
CA ASP A 225 -20.05 19.39 13.47
C ASP A 225 -21.08 20.06 12.55
N SER A 226 -21.87 21.00 13.06
CA SER A 226 -22.84 21.73 12.24
C SER A 226 -22.21 22.45 11.03
N GLU A 227 -21.02 23.04 11.18
CA GLU A 227 -20.30 23.67 10.07
C GLU A 227 -19.73 22.63 9.09
N ARG A 228 -19.21 21.50 9.57
CA ARG A 228 -18.71 20.40 8.72
C ARG A 228 -19.84 19.73 7.93
N TYR A 229 -21.01 19.55 8.54
CA TYR A 229 -22.22 19.06 7.85
C TYR A 229 -22.63 19.97 6.69
N LYS A 230 -22.52 21.29 6.83
CA LYS A 230 -22.79 22.23 5.72
C LYS A 230 -21.76 22.15 4.59
N LEU A 231 -20.56 21.66 4.88
CA LEU A 231 -19.43 21.66 3.95
C LEU A 231 -19.18 20.30 3.29
N ILE A 232 -19.77 19.22 3.82
CA ILE A 232 -19.58 17.85 3.33
C ILE A 232 -19.92 17.70 1.84
N GLU A 233 -20.99 18.33 1.37
CA GLU A 233 -21.39 18.26 -0.04
C GLU A 233 -20.33 18.89 -0.94
N LYS A 234 -19.81 20.05 -0.56
CA LYS A 234 -18.78 20.75 -1.34
C LYS A 234 -17.46 20.00 -1.34
N VAL A 235 -17.07 19.41 -0.21
CA VAL A 235 -15.91 18.52 -0.11
C VAL A 235 -16.07 17.31 -1.03
N ASN A 236 -17.24 16.67 -1.01
CA ASN A 236 -17.53 15.53 -1.87
C ASN A 236 -17.48 15.89 -3.35
N ILE A 237 -17.99 17.07 -3.74
CA ILE A 237 -17.88 17.56 -5.13
C ILE A 237 -16.41 17.67 -5.56
N GLN A 238 -15.54 18.21 -4.72
CA GLN A 238 -14.12 18.36 -5.05
C GLN A 238 -13.40 17.01 -5.11
N ILE A 239 -13.69 16.10 -4.19
CA ILE A 239 -13.13 14.74 -4.23
C ILE A 239 -13.59 14.02 -5.50
N ASN A 240 -14.87 14.12 -5.86
CA ASN A 240 -15.39 13.53 -7.10
C ASN A 240 -14.69 14.13 -8.34
N LYS A 241 -14.44 15.44 -8.37
CA LYS A 241 -13.64 16.07 -9.44
C LYS A 241 -12.24 15.47 -9.55
N ILE A 242 -11.57 15.22 -8.41
CA ILE A 242 -10.26 14.55 -8.38
C ILE A 242 -10.38 13.14 -8.97
N VAL A 243 -11.37 12.36 -8.52
CA VAL A 243 -11.58 10.98 -8.98
C VAL A 243 -11.93 10.93 -10.48
N GLU A 244 -12.71 11.87 -10.99
CA GLU A 244 -13.07 11.97 -12.41
C GLU A 244 -11.84 12.15 -13.32
N GLN A 245 -10.76 12.75 -12.80
CA GLN A 245 -9.49 12.86 -13.53
C GLN A 245 -8.83 11.51 -13.82
N LYS A 246 -9.31 10.41 -13.22
CA LYS A 246 -8.82 9.05 -13.53
C LYS A 246 -9.00 8.67 -15.01
N LYS A 247 -9.93 9.32 -15.73
CA LYS A 247 -10.10 9.17 -17.18
C LYS A 247 -8.90 9.69 -17.98
N ASN A 248 -8.22 10.70 -17.45
CA ASN A 248 -7.13 11.41 -18.13
C ASN A 248 -5.75 10.99 -17.58
N TYR A 249 -5.68 10.61 -16.31
CA TYR A 249 -4.42 10.32 -15.62
C TYR A 249 -4.36 8.91 -15.02
N GLN A 250 -3.13 8.45 -14.80
CA GLN A 250 -2.88 7.18 -14.10
C GLN A 250 -3.35 7.26 -12.64
N GLN A 251 -3.62 6.10 -12.03
CA GLN A 251 -4.12 6.00 -10.65
C GLN A 251 -3.29 6.81 -9.66
N ILE A 252 -1.97 6.76 -9.80
CA ILE A 252 -1.01 7.44 -8.93
C ILE A 252 -1.24 8.94 -8.78
N PHE A 253 -1.70 9.61 -9.85
CA PHE A 253 -2.05 11.02 -9.81
C PHE A 253 -3.26 11.25 -8.93
N ILE A 254 -4.26 10.37 -9.04
CA ILE A 254 -5.49 10.43 -8.24
C ILE A 254 -5.15 10.25 -6.77
N ASP A 255 -4.36 9.24 -6.44
CA ASP A 255 -3.94 8.96 -5.06
C ASP A 255 -3.16 10.16 -4.48
N PHE A 256 -2.24 10.76 -5.25
CA PHE A 256 -1.51 11.96 -4.86
C PHE A 256 -2.42 13.17 -4.62
N PHE A 257 -3.33 13.45 -5.56
CA PHE A 257 -4.24 14.59 -5.45
C PHE A 257 -5.20 14.46 -4.28
N LEU A 258 -5.72 13.24 -4.04
CA LEU A 258 -6.54 12.95 -2.88
C LEU A 258 -5.78 13.24 -1.58
N GLN A 259 -4.54 12.76 -1.45
CA GLN A 259 -3.73 13.03 -0.26
C GLN A 259 -3.47 14.52 -0.04
N GLN A 260 -3.08 15.24 -1.10
CA GLN A 260 -2.86 16.70 -1.04
C GLN A 260 -4.12 17.45 -0.65
N TYR A 261 -5.26 17.10 -1.26
CA TYR A 261 -6.53 17.75 -0.98
C TYR A 261 -7.00 17.50 0.45
N ILE A 262 -6.85 16.26 0.94
CA ILE A 262 -7.17 15.88 2.31
C ILE A 262 -6.33 16.69 3.31
N GLN A 263 -5.02 16.83 3.10
CA GLN A 263 -4.17 17.67 3.94
C GLN A 263 -4.61 19.15 3.94
N LEU A 264 -5.09 19.66 2.79
CA LEU A 264 -5.55 21.05 2.68
C LEU A 264 -6.86 21.28 3.43
N ILE A 265 -7.84 20.38 3.29
CA ILE A 265 -9.11 20.43 4.03
C ILE A 265 -8.84 20.50 5.54
N SER A 266 -7.89 19.67 5.98
CA SER A 266 -7.51 19.47 7.38
C SER A 266 -6.86 20.71 8.01
N LYS A 267 -6.20 21.55 7.20
CA LYS A 267 -5.58 22.80 7.67
C LYS A 267 -6.59 23.94 7.79
N ASN A 268 -7.52 24.06 6.83
CA ASN A 268 -8.56 25.10 6.85
C ASN A 268 -9.76 24.71 5.99
N LEU A 269 -10.80 24.21 6.65
CA LEU A 269 -12.01 23.66 6.04
C LEU A 269 -12.86 24.72 5.31
N LYS A 270 -12.74 26.01 5.67
CA LYS A 270 -13.46 27.11 4.99
C LYS A 270 -12.72 27.61 3.76
N SER A 271 -11.39 27.75 3.84
CA SER A 271 -10.60 28.23 2.71
C SER A 271 -10.37 27.17 1.65
N CYS A 272 -10.41 25.88 2.00
CA CYS A 272 -10.19 24.78 1.03
C CYS A 272 -11.21 24.76 -0.11
N LEU A 273 -12.40 25.34 0.10
CA LEU A 273 -13.46 25.44 -0.90
C LEU A 273 -13.18 26.47 -1.99
N GLN A 274 -12.27 27.40 -1.72
CA GLN A 274 -11.82 28.43 -2.67
C GLN A 274 -10.55 28.02 -3.41
N ILE A 275 -9.93 26.90 -3.03
CA ILE A 275 -8.72 26.41 -3.68
C ILE A 275 -9.12 25.79 -5.01
N ASN A 276 -8.81 26.49 -6.10
CA ASN A 276 -8.80 25.89 -7.42
C ASN A 276 -7.48 25.14 -7.57
N LEU A 277 -7.53 23.80 -7.49
CA LEU A 277 -6.37 22.99 -7.81
C LEU A 277 -6.17 23.07 -9.33
N ASP A 278 -5.07 23.70 -9.75
CA ASP A 278 -4.59 23.58 -11.13
C ASP A 278 -4.08 22.16 -11.33
N PHE A 279 -5.00 21.27 -11.72
CA PHE A 279 -4.76 19.84 -11.88
C PHE A 279 -3.71 19.59 -12.95
N ASP A 280 -3.82 20.28 -14.10
CA ASP A 280 -2.94 20.07 -15.24
C ASP A 280 -1.51 20.45 -14.89
N LYS A 281 -1.30 21.61 -14.27
CA LYS A 281 0.04 22.04 -13.84
C LYS A 281 0.66 21.07 -12.84
N LYS A 282 -0.08 20.67 -11.81
CA LYS A 282 0.44 19.75 -10.80
C LYS A 282 0.65 18.34 -11.34
N ALA A 283 -0.18 17.90 -12.28
CA ALA A 283 0.01 16.64 -12.97
C ALA A 283 1.28 16.67 -13.83
N GLN A 284 1.56 17.80 -14.50
CA GLN A 284 2.81 17.96 -15.24
C GLN A 284 4.04 17.91 -14.33
N GLU A 285 4.02 18.64 -13.20
CA GLU A 285 5.10 18.62 -12.21
C GLU A 285 5.36 17.20 -11.68
N LEU A 286 4.29 16.44 -11.38
CA LEU A 286 4.42 15.05 -10.96
C LEU A 286 4.96 14.18 -12.11
N GLN A 287 4.47 14.33 -13.33
CA GLN A 287 4.94 13.58 -14.50
C GLN A 287 6.42 13.80 -14.80
N ASP A 288 6.90 15.03 -14.69
CA ASP A 288 8.32 15.38 -14.88
C ASP A 288 9.17 14.70 -13.79
N PHE A 289 8.70 14.71 -12.55
CA PHE A 289 9.34 14.02 -11.45
C PHE A 289 9.37 12.49 -11.64
N LEU A 290 8.26 11.88 -12.09
CA LEU A 290 8.19 10.45 -12.43
C LEU A 290 9.22 10.09 -13.52
N THR A 291 9.32 10.94 -14.54
CA THR A 291 10.22 10.74 -15.67
C THR A 291 11.68 10.81 -15.25
N LYS A 292 12.03 11.80 -14.42
CA LYS A 292 13.38 11.96 -13.87
C LYS A 292 13.81 10.74 -13.07
N ASN A 293 13.02 10.33 -12.08
CA ASN A 293 13.40 9.20 -11.22
C ASN A 293 13.48 7.88 -12.01
N LYS A 294 12.65 7.70 -13.04
CA LYS A 294 12.76 6.55 -13.97
C LYS A 294 14.09 6.56 -14.72
N SER A 295 14.58 7.74 -15.10
CA SER A 295 15.91 7.91 -15.71
C SER A 295 17.03 7.58 -14.72
N ASP A 296 16.96 8.13 -13.50
CA ASP A 296 17.97 7.89 -12.46
C ASP A 296 18.06 6.39 -12.13
N LEU A 297 16.93 5.68 -12.04
CA LEU A 297 16.93 4.24 -11.82
C LEU A 297 17.57 3.49 -13.00
N LYS A 298 17.27 3.89 -14.25
CA LYS A 298 17.83 3.29 -15.45
C LYS A 298 19.35 3.40 -15.47
N GLU A 299 19.89 4.55 -15.08
CA GLU A 299 21.34 4.75 -14.94
C GLU A 299 21.93 3.86 -13.84
N ASN A 300 21.28 3.80 -12.68
CA ASN A 300 21.75 3.01 -11.54
C ASN A 300 21.79 1.48 -11.78
N ILE A 301 20.94 0.95 -12.67
CA ILE A 301 20.95 -0.49 -12.99
C ILE A 301 21.87 -0.84 -14.16
N LYS A 302 22.31 0.16 -14.94
CA LYS A 302 23.04 -0.07 -16.20
C LYS A 302 24.33 -0.86 -15.98
N ASP A 303 25.18 -0.44 -15.05
CA ASP A 303 26.46 -1.10 -14.78
C ASP A 303 26.27 -2.55 -14.29
N TYR A 304 25.18 -2.79 -13.57
CA TYR A 304 24.84 -4.13 -13.09
C TYR A 304 24.35 -5.04 -14.22
N VAL A 305 23.49 -4.53 -15.10
CA VAL A 305 23.03 -5.24 -16.30
C VAL A 305 24.22 -5.56 -17.22
N HIS A 306 25.08 -4.57 -17.45
CA HIS A 306 26.31 -4.72 -18.22
C HIS A 306 27.15 -5.91 -17.72
N SER A 307 27.44 -5.91 -16.42
CA SER A 307 28.22 -6.97 -15.77
C SER A 307 27.55 -8.35 -15.86
N LEU A 308 26.22 -8.42 -15.76
CA LEU A 308 25.50 -9.68 -15.92
C LEU A 308 25.56 -10.19 -17.35
N ILE A 309 25.38 -9.31 -18.34
CA ILE A 309 25.45 -9.68 -19.74
C ILE A 309 26.82 -10.27 -20.06
N GLU A 310 27.90 -9.59 -19.70
CA GLU A 310 29.26 -10.11 -19.89
C GLU A 310 29.45 -11.50 -19.27
N ASN A 311 28.96 -11.70 -18.05
CA ASN A 311 29.09 -12.97 -17.35
C ASN A 311 28.33 -14.11 -18.04
N TYR A 312 27.12 -13.85 -18.51
CA TYR A 312 26.32 -14.85 -19.22
C TYR A 312 26.86 -15.11 -20.62
N LEU A 313 27.26 -14.09 -21.37
CA LEU A 313 27.93 -14.26 -22.66
C LEU A 313 29.19 -15.13 -22.53
N LYS A 314 30.06 -14.86 -21.54
CA LYS A 314 31.23 -15.70 -21.24
C LYS A 314 30.89 -17.15 -20.90
N LYS A 315 29.73 -17.41 -20.27
CA LYS A 315 29.26 -18.78 -20.01
C LYS A 315 28.80 -19.46 -21.30
N TYR A 316 28.01 -18.77 -22.13
CA TYR A 316 27.47 -19.30 -23.37
C TYR A 316 28.54 -19.47 -24.47
N GLU A 317 29.57 -18.62 -24.48
CA GLU A 317 30.72 -18.73 -25.39
C GLU A 317 31.43 -20.08 -25.26
N LYS A 318 31.47 -20.68 -24.05
CA LYS A 318 32.05 -22.02 -23.82
C LYS A 318 31.35 -23.12 -24.63
N TYR A 319 30.07 -22.92 -24.97
CA TYR A 319 29.25 -23.90 -25.67
C TYR A 319 29.12 -23.59 -27.17
N PHE A 320 28.90 -22.32 -27.53
CA PHE A 320 28.52 -21.93 -28.89
C PHE A 320 29.62 -21.18 -29.67
N LYS A 321 30.64 -20.66 -28.99
CA LYS A 321 31.81 -19.96 -29.59
C LYS A 321 31.48 -18.83 -30.58
N PHE A 322 30.31 -18.20 -30.48
CA PHE A 322 29.97 -17.03 -31.30
C PHE A 322 30.78 -15.81 -30.85
N SER A 323 31.32 -15.06 -31.82
CA SER A 323 31.85 -13.72 -31.58
C SER A 323 30.70 -12.72 -31.48
N ILE A 324 30.84 -11.77 -30.56
CA ILE A 324 29.83 -10.72 -30.33
C ILE A 324 30.51 -9.38 -30.52
N SER A 325 29.98 -8.58 -31.44
CA SER A 325 30.46 -7.23 -31.68
C SER A 325 30.02 -6.28 -30.55
N GLU A 326 30.75 -5.17 -30.39
CA GLU A 326 30.37 -4.12 -29.45
C GLU A 326 28.98 -3.53 -29.75
N SER A 327 28.60 -3.48 -31.03
CA SER A 327 27.29 -3.00 -31.46
C SER A 327 26.14 -3.91 -31.02
N GLU A 328 26.32 -5.23 -31.13
CA GLU A 328 25.36 -6.23 -30.67
C GLU A 328 25.25 -6.23 -29.15
N PHE A 329 26.39 -6.11 -28.46
CA PHE A 329 26.41 -5.98 -27.01
C PHE A 329 25.58 -4.77 -26.55
N LYS A 330 25.79 -3.59 -27.17
CA LYS A 330 25.03 -2.38 -26.83
C LYS A 330 23.54 -2.50 -27.16
N SER A 331 23.18 -3.22 -28.24
CA SER A 331 21.79 -3.50 -28.58
C SER A 331 21.14 -4.37 -27.51
N LEU A 332 21.80 -5.47 -27.13
CA LEU A 332 21.35 -6.40 -26.11
C LEU A 332 21.20 -5.70 -24.74
N GLU A 333 22.17 -4.87 -24.34
CA GLU A 333 22.10 -4.07 -23.12
C GLU A 333 20.85 -3.17 -23.13
N LYS A 334 20.59 -2.49 -24.25
CA LYS A 334 19.42 -1.62 -24.40
C LYS A 334 18.11 -2.40 -24.33
N GLU A 335 18.04 -3.55 -24.98
CA GLU A 335 16.86 -4.44 -24.98
C GLU A 335 16.56 -4.97 -23.58
N VAL A 336 17.56 -5.51 -22.90
CA VAL A 336 17.43 -6.02 -21.53
C VAL A 336 16.94 -4.91 -20.60
N ILE A 337 17.59 -3.74 -20.61
CA ILE A 337 17.17 -2.59 -19.79
C ILE A 337 15.73 -2.19 -20.10
N ASN A 338 15.34 -2.13 -21.38
CA ASN A 338 13.97 -1.79 -21.75
C ASN A 338 12.96 -2.84 -21.24
N SER A 339 13.28 -4.13 -21.37
CA SER A 339 12.43 -5.22 -20.87
C SER A 339 12.21 -5.11 -19.36
N ILE A 340 13.30 -4.90 -18.60
CA ILE A 340 13.25 -4.68 -17.14
C ILE A 340 12.33 -3.50 -16.80
N MET A 341 12.51 -2.36 -17.47
CA MET A 341 11.73 -1.14 -17.21
C MET A 341 10.24 -1.28 -17.58
N GLN A 342 9.88 -2.27 -18.40
CA GLN A 342 8.52 -2.60 -18.77
C GLN A 342 7.92 -3.76 -17.96
N SER A 343 8.73 -4.45 -17.16
CA SER A 343 8.31 -5.59 -16.35
C SER A 343 7.18 -5.23 -15.37
N GLN A 344 6.37 -6.23 -15.01
CA GLN A 344 5.29 -6.05 -14.02
C GLN A 344 5.83 -5.63 -12.65
N THR A 345 7.06 -6.02 -12.33
CA THR A 345 7.74 -5.58 -11.11
C THR A 345 8.06 -4.10 -11.13
N MET A 346 8.58 -3.60 -12.25
CA MET A 346 8.79 -2.17 -12.39
C MET A 346 7.48 -1.38 -12.38
N LYS A 347 6.40 -1.94 -12.94
CA LYS A 347 5.06 -1.36 -12.81
C LYS A 347 4.58 -1.31 -11.35
N TYR A 348 4.77 -2.38 -10.56
CA TYR A 348 4.47 -2.37 -9.12
C TYR A 348 5.16 -1.22 -8.38
N TYR A 349 6.46 -1.02 -8.60
CA TYR A 349 7.22 0.05 -7.96
C TYR A 349 6.85 1.45 -8.46
N ASN A 350 6.57 1.58 -9.76
CA ASN A 350 6.17 2.87 -10.37
C ASN A 350 4.71 3.25 -10.10
N ASN A 351 3.87 2.32 -9.66
CA ASN A 351 2.48 2.59 -9.30
C ASN A 351 2.29 2.86 -7.80
N THR A 352 3.32 2.67 -6.97
CA THR A 352 3.23 2.91 -5.52
C THR A 352 3.75 4.30 -5.15
N TYR A 353 2.90 5.09 -4.51
CA TYR A 353 3.20 6.45 -4.02
C TYR A 353 4.51 6.59 -3.20
N TRP A 354 5.00 5.49 -2.62
CA TRP A 354 6.21 5.46 -1.79
C TRP A 354 7.49 5.84 -2.54
N PHE A 355 7.52 5.65 -3.86
CA PHE A 355 8.61 6.03 -4.74
C PHE A 355 8.88 7.56 -4.70
N TYR A 356 7.93 8.36 -4.21
CA TYR A 356 7.95 9.83 -4.33
C TYR A 356 8.41 10.57 -3.07
N SER A 357 8.99 9.87 -2.10
CA SER A 357 9.47 10.46 -0.83
C SER A 357 10.92 10.97 -0.86
N ASN A 358 11.58 11.06 -2.03
CA ASN A 358 13.01 11.43 -2.17
C ASN A 358 13.95 10.60 -1.27
N ASN A 359 13.53 9.39 -0.87
CA ASN A 359 14.27 8.59 0.08
C ASN A 359 15.27 7.67 -0.64
N ILE A 360 16.56 7.99 -0.51
CA ILE A 360 17.70 7.20 -1.04
C ILE A 360 17.61 5.71 -0.64
N GLU A 361 17.04 5.39 0.53
CA GLU A 361 16.86 4.01 0.97
C GLU A 361 15.87 3.23 0.10
N ILE A 362 14.83 3.91 -0.42
CA ILE A 362 13.86 3.31 -1.34
C ILE A 362 14.52 3.02 -2.68
N CYS A 363 15.36 3.92 -3.19
CA CYS A 363 16.15 3.65 -4.40
C CYS A 363 17.06 2.43 -4.24
N LYS A 364 17.78 2.33 -3.12
CA LYS A 364 18.61 1.15 -2.80
C LYS A 364 17.78 -0.12 -2.68
N PHE A 365 16.62 -0.05 -2.04
CA PHE A 365 15.69 -1.17 -1.91
C PHE A 365 15.17 -1.64 -3.27
N MET A 366 14.78 -0.72 -4.15
CA MET A 366 14.31 -1.04 -5.49
C MET A 366 15.41 -1.70 -6.32
N ILE A 367 16.64 -1.20 -6.26
CA ILE A 367 17.78 -1.86 -6.91
C ILE A 367 17.93 -3.30 -6.39
N GLN A 368 17.81 -3.54 -5.09
CA GLN A 368 17.87 -4.89 -4.53
C GLN A 368 16.73 -5.79 -4.99
N ALA A 369 15.52 -5.25 -5.11
CA ALA A 369 14.37 -6.01 -5.58
C ALA A 369 14.47 -6.33 -7.07
N VAL A 370 14.79 -5.32 -7.87
CA VAL A 370 15.00 -5.44 -9.31
C VAL A 370 16.09 -6.47 -9.59
N LYS A 371 17.20 -6.50 -8.82
CA LYS A 371 18.30 -7.48 -8.97
C LYS A 371 17.87 -8.95 -9.08
N LYS A 372 16.84 -9.40 -8.37
CA LYS A 372 16.38 -10.80 -8.48
C LYS A 372 15.74 -11.11 -9.84
N ILE A 373 15.13 -10.10 -10.46
CA ILE A 373 14.50 -10.21 -11.78
C ILE A 373 15.51 -9.91 -12.88
N LEU A 374 16.48 -9.01 -12.62
CA LEU A 374 17.57 -8.69 -13.54
C LEU A 374 18.28 -9.97 -14.00
N ASP A 375 18.63 -10.86 -13.07
CA ASP A 375 19.37 -12.08 -13.41
C ASP A 375 18.60 -13.00 -14.37
N GLN A 376 17.32 -13.24 -14.09
CA GLN A 376 16.46 -14.07 -14.95
C GLN A 376 16.21 -13.40 -16.30
N GLU A 377 15.87 -12.12 -16.33
CA GLU A 377 15.59 -11.40 -17.57
C GLU A 377 16.84 -11.29 -18.46
N VAL A 378 18.01 -10.98 -17.87
CA VAL A 378 19.29 -10.96 -18.61
C VAL A 378 19.57 -12.34 -19.22
N ARG A 379 19.36 -13.40 -18.44
CA ARG A 379 19.58 -14.77 -18.91
C ARG A 379 18.65 -15.13 -20.07
N ASP A 380 17.36 -14.84 -19.95
CA ASP A 380 16.36 -15.18 -20.97
C ASP A 380 16.63 -14.42 -22.28
N GLN A 381 17.00 -13.14 -22.21
CA GLN A 381 17.37 -12.34 -23.39
C GLN A 381 18.66 -12.83 -24.05
N ILE A 382 19.63 -13.30 -23.26
CA ILE A 382 20.85 -13.91 -23.82
C ILE A 382 20.54 -15.24 -24.47
N GLU A 383 19.71 -16.08 -23.87
CA GLU A 383 19.25 -17.33 -24.47
C GLU A 383 18.56 -17.08 -25.81
N LEU A 384 17.65 -16.09 -25.87
CA LEU A 384 17.01 -15.63 -27.11
C LEU A 384 18.02 -15.17 -28.16
N PHE A 385 19.01 -14.36 -27.75
CA PHE A 385 20.06 -13.89 -28.64
C PHE A 385 20.87 -15.05 -29.26
N TYR A 386 21.27 -16.04 -28.45
CA TYR A 386 21.98 -17.21 -28.95
C TYR A 386 21.10 -18.09 -29.84
N MET A 387 19.82 -18.28 -29.50
CA MET A 387 18.88 -19.00 -30.37
C MET A 387 18.73 -18.31 -31.73
N TYR A 388 18.61 -16.98 -31.75
CA TYR A 388 18.56 -16.21 -32.99
C TYR A 388 19.84 -16.38 -33.82
N LYS A 389 21.03 -16.36 -33.19
CA LYS A 389 22.29 -16.63 -33.88
C LYS A 389 22.38 -18.03 -34.48
N ILE A 390 21.88 -19.04 -33.77
CA ILE A 390 21.81 -20.41 -34.29
C ILE A 390 20.87 -20.47 -35.50
N LEU A 391 19.71 -19.84 -35.41
CA LEU A 391 18.75 -19.80 -36.52
C LEU A 391 19.32 -19.10 -37.76
N MET A 392 20.04 -17.99 -37.60
CA MET A 392 20.73 -17.34 -38.71
C MET A 392 21.74 -18.26 -39.39
N LEU A 393 22.52 -19.02 -38.61
CA LEU A 393 23.47 -19.99 -39.16
C LEU A 393 22.79 -21.14 -39.89
N ILE A 394 21.62 -21.59 -39.42
CA ILE A 394 20.83 -22.61 -40.10
C ILE A 394 20.28 -22.06 -41.43
N ASP A 395 19.79 -20.82 -41.43
CA ASP A 395 19.29 -20.14 -42.64
C ASP A 395 20.41 -19.96 -43.68
N ASP A 396 21.63 -19.60 -43.24
CA ASP A 396 22.81 -19.51 -44.10
C ASP A 396 23.25 -20.87 -44.70
N LEU A 397 22.81 -21.99 -44.12
CA LEU A 397 23.15 -23.35 -44.56
C LEU A 397 22.10 -23.98 -45.51
N ILE A 398 20.89 -23.42 -45.57
CA ILE A 398 19.77 -23.85 -46.44
C ILE A 398 19.84 -23.09 -47.76
#